data_AF-A0A969NZW6-F1
#
_entry.id   AF-A0A969NZW6-F1
#
_cell.length_a   1.000
_cell.length_b   1.000
_cell.length_c   1.000
_cell.angle_alpha   90.00
_cell.angle_beta   90.00
_cell.angle_gamma   90.00
#
_symmetry.space_group_name_H-M   'P 1'
#
loop_
_entity.id
_entity.type
_entity.pdbx_description
1 polymer ?
#
loop_
_entity_poly.entity_id
_entity_poly.type
_entity_poly.pdbx_seq_one_letter_code
_entity_poly.pdbx_strand_id
1 'polypeptide(L)'
;MMQEDMEAVYVELVQSSWKKYEEYIHNKRMDDLLIGGVIPVMVGDGYALIDLSSDGINHYLRFEQLDSRERIIFRLTNLSEELVTAKVLGRHAQVVIGYGEHTQKTQTLFETFKSEMKSAFLDTNEPGVVTVDADVTAGYIYVQVSLIFDLDSYFREGYDIDYLLLRKHIMATVQSLQKYLRGRLNA
;
A
#
# COMPACT_ATOMS: atom_id res chain seq x y z
N MET A 1 18.59 12.84 -49.41
CA MET A 1 17.96 13.73 -48.40
C MET A 1 18.92 14.87 -48.15
N MET A 2 18.41 16.10 -48.10
CA MET A 2 19.23 17.26 -47.76
C MET A 2 19.60 17.21 -46.28
N GLN A 3 20.69 17.87 -45.89
CA GLN A 3 21.19 17.84 -44.51
C GLN A 3 20.15 18.36 -43.50
N GLU A 4 19.37 19.37 -43.90
CA GLU A 4 18.26 19.92 -43.11
C GLU A 4 17.13 18.90 -42.91
N ASP A 5 16.83 18.05 -43.91
CA ASP A 5 15.83 16.98 -43.77
C ASP A 5 16.27 15.95 -42.72
N MET A 6 17.56 15.60 -42.69
CA MET A 6 18.11 14.64 -41.72
C MET A 6 18.15 15.21 -40.30
N GLU A 7 18.42 16.51 -40.17
CA GLU A 7 18.39 17.21 -38.89
C GLU A 7 16.96 17.27 -38.33
N ALA A 8 15.97 17.56 -39.18
CA ALA A 8 14.55 17.53 -38.79
C ALA A 8 14.13 16.14 -38.27
N VAL A 9 14.51 15.07 -38.98
CA VAL A 9 14.23 13.69 -38.55
C VAL A 9 14.91 13.37 -37.22
N TYR A 10 16.15 13.82 -37.01
CA TYR A 10 16.84 13.63 -35.73
C TYR A 10 16.13 14.34 -34.57
N VAL A 11 15.71 15.59 -34.77
CA VAL A 11 14.96 16.35 -33.75
C VAL A 11 13.66 15.64 -33.40
N GLU A 12 12.91 15.15 -34.38
CA GLU A 12 11.69 14.38 -34.15
C GLU A 12 11.96 13.07 -33.37
N LEU A 13 13.04 12.37 -33.71
CA LEU A 13 13.45 11.16 -33.00
C LEU A 13 13.81 11.46 -31.53
N VAL A 14 14.51 12.56 -31.27
CA VAL A 14 14.84 12.99 -29.91
C VAL A 14 13.57 13.36 -29.14
N GLN A 15 12.67 14.15 -29.72
CA GLN A 15 11.40 14.54 -29.07
C GLN A 15 10.52 13.33 -28.74
N SER A 16 10.37 12.39 -29.67
CA SER A 16 9.60 11.17 -29.45
C SER A 16 10.25 10.24 -28.41
N SER A 17 11.58 10.21 -28.35
CA SER A 17 12.33 9.46 -27.33
C SER A 17 12.14 10.07 -25.94
N TRP A 18 12.17 11.40 -25.81
CA TRP A 18 11.90 12.10 -24.55
C TRP A 18 10.49 11.81 -24.04
N LYS A 19 9.48 11.88 -24.90
CA LYS A 19 8.11 11.53 -24.52
C LYS A 19 8.01 10.13 -23.92
N LYS A 20 8.63 9.14 -24.56
CA LYS A 20 8.67 7.76 -24.03
C LYS A 20 9.43 7.69 -22.71
N TYR A 21 10.56 8.34 -22.61
CA TYR A 21 11.36 8.38 -21.38
C TYR A 21 10.57 8.98 -20.21
N GLU A 22 9.85 10.07 -20.43
CA GLU A 22 8.98 10.69 -19.41
C GLU A 22 7.86 9.74 -18.97
N GLU A 23 7.23 9.02 -19.91
CA GLU A 23 6.23 7.99 -19.57
C GLU A 23 6.84 6.88 -18.68
N TYR A 24 8.06 6.42 -18.98
CA TYR A 24 8.77 5.45 -18.16
C TYR A 24 9.06 5.99 -16.76
N ILE A 25 9.57 7.21 -16.65
CA ILE A 25 9.90 7.84 -15.37
C ILE A 25 8.63 8.05 -14.54
N HIS A 26 7.55 8.51 -15.15
CA HIS A 26 6.28 8.67 -14.47
C HIS A 26 5.77 7.34 -13.92
N ASN A 27 5.78 6.27 -14.73
CA ASN A 27 5.36 4.94 -14.29
C ASN A 27 6.21 4.40 -13.13
N LYS A 28 7.53 4.59 -13.22
CA LYS A 28 8.48 4.11 -12.22
C LYS A 28 8.30 4.80 -10.85
N ARG A 29 7.76 6.02 -10.80
CA ARG A 29 7.57 6.79 -9.57
C ARG A 29 6.23 6.57 -8.87
N MET A 30 5.40 5.66 -9.38
CA MET A 30 4.05 5.46 -8.84
C MET A 30 4.04 4.84 -7.43
N ASP A 31 5.07 4.08 -7.09
CA ASP A 31 5.34 3.58 -5.75
C ASP A 31 5.69 4.73 -4.78
N ASP A 32 6.57 5.64 -5.18
CA ASP A 32 6.93 6.84 -4.42
C ASP A 32 5.70 7.71 -4.14
N LEU A 33 4.82 7.88 -5.14
CA LEU A 33 3.54 8.58 -4.96
C LEU A 33 2.61 7.87 -3.99
N LEU A 34 2.58 6.54 -4.01
CA LEU A 34 1.74 5.77 -3.09
C LEU A 34 2.22 5.94 -1.65
N ILE A 35 3.52 5.85 -1.40
CA ILE A 35 4.13 6.16 -0.09
C ILE A 35 3.81 7.60 0.31
N GLY A 36 4.03 8.54 -0.61
CA GLY A 36 3.78 9.96 -0.45
C GLY A 36 2.29 10.33 -0.29
N GLY A 37 1.37 9.46 -0.69
CA GLY A 37 -0.07 9.61 -0.47
C GLY A 37 -0.52 9.02 0.86
N VAL A 38 -0.01 7.82 1.22
CA VAL A 38 -0.36 7.14 2.48
C VAL A 38 0.12 7.92 3.69
N ILE A 39 1.35 8.45 3.69
CA ILE A 39 1.91 9.16 4.84
C ILE A 39 1.04 10.38 5.23
N PRO A 40 0.74 11.34 4.34
CA PRO A 40 -0.08 12.49 4.69
C PRO A 40 -1.51 12.11 5.09
N VAL A 41 -2.10 11.07 4.48
CA VAL A 41 -3.41 10.56 4.89
C VAL A 41 -3.39 10.12 6.34
N MET A 42 -2.43 9.28 6.72
CA MET A 42 -2.33 8.74 8.07
C MET A 42 -1.98 9.81 9.12
N VAL A 43 -1.05 10.70 8.77
CA VAL A 43 -0.67 11.82 9.64
C VAL A 43 -1.83 12.81 9.81
N GLY A 44 -2.58 13.08 8.74
CA GLY A 44 -3.79 13.90 8.78
C GLY A 44 -4.90 13.33 9.67
N ASP A 45 -4.92 12.00 9.85
CA ASP A 45 -5.84 11.29 10.75
C ASP A 45 -5.31 11.10 12.16
N GLY A 46 -4.21 11.77 12.51
CA GLY A 46 -3.68 11.82 13.89
C GLY A 46 -2.75 10.68 14.27
N TYR A 47 -2.29 9.88 13.30
CA TYR A 47 -1.28 8.85 13.54
C TYR A 47 0.14 9.40 13.35
N ALA A 48 1.07 9.00 14.21
CA ALA A 48 2.49 9.28 14.05
C ALA A 48 3.16 8.17 13.24
N LEU A 49 3.96 8.53 12.22
CA LEU A 49 4.84 7.58 11.53
C LEU A 49 6.00 7.19 12.45
N ILE A 50 6.09 5.91 12.80
CA ILE A 50 7.11 5.39 13.75
C ILE A 50 8.16 4.49 13.09
N ASP A 51 7.87 3.97 11.89
CA ASP A 51 8.83 3.19 11.11
C ASP A 51 8.52 3.31 9.61
N LEU A 52 9.58 3.36 8.79
CA LEU A 52 9.54 3.38 7.34
C LEU A 52 10.77 2.62 6.81
N SER A 53 10.53 1.55 6.07
CA SER A 53 11.60 0.77 5.44
C SER A 53 11.18 0.25 4.06
N SER A 54 12.17 -0.16 3.27
CA SER A 54 11.96 -0.75 1.94
C SER A 54 12.96 -1.87 1.72
N ASP A 55 12.52 -2.96 1.10
CA ASP A 55 13.40 -4.04 0.62
C ASP A 55 13.71 -3.91 -0.89
N GLY A 56 13.25 -2.82 -1.52
CA GLY A 56 13.39 -2.56 -2.96
C GLY A 56 12.21 -3.06 -3.80
N ILE A 57 11.31 -3.86 -3.23
CA ILE A 57 10.07 -4.35 -3.88
C ILE A 57 8.85 -3.96 -3.04
N ASN A 58 8.98 -4.11 -1.72
CA ASN A 58 7.95 -3.80 -0.74
C ASN A 58 8.39 -2.61 0.10
N HIS A 59 7.44 -1.71 0.34
CA HIS A 59 7.61 -0.60 1.26
C HIS A 59 6.74 -0.85 2.49
N TYR A 60 7.37 -0.78 3.65
CA TYR A 60 6.74 -1.04 4.94
C TYR A 60 6.60 0.26 5.69
N LEU A 61 5.38 0.58 6.11
CA LEU A 61 5.11 1.75 6.93
C LEU A 61 4.42 1.31 8.20
N ARG A 62 4.80 1.92 9.32
CA ARG A 62 4.14 1.71 10.62
C ARG A 62 3.76 3.03 11.23
N PHE A 63 2.50 3.12 11.61
CA PHE A 63 1.90 4.27 12.25
C PHE A 63 1.38 3.89 13.62
N GLU A 64 1.43 4.81 14.58
CA GLU A 64 0.89 4.63 15.92
C GLU A 64 0.09 5.87 16.33
N GLN A 65 -1.11 5.66 16.86
CA GLN A 65 -1.86 6.71 17.52
C GLN A 65 -1.38 6.80 18.96
N LEU A 66 -0.77 7.93 19.33
CA LEU A 66 -0.02 8.05 20.58
C LEU A 66 -0.90 7.92 21.83
N ASP A 67 -2.16 8.33 21.75
CA ASP A 67 -3.10 8.29 22.88
C ASP A 67 -3.63 6.87 23.15
N SER A 68 -4.06 6.17 22.11
CA SER A 68 -4.68 4.84 22.20
C SER A 68 -3.68 3.70 22.06
N ARG A 69 -2.46 3.99 21.59
CA ARG A 69 -1.46 3.00 21.16
C ARG A 69 -1.96 2.05 20.07
N GLU A 70 -3.00 2.44 19.33
CA GLU A 70 -3.42 1.67 18.15
C GLU A 70 -2.36 1.81 17.05
N ARG A 71 -2.08 0.70 16.36
CA ARG A 71 -1.11 0.68 15.27
C ARG A 71 -1.76 0.39 13.94
N ILE A 72 -1.25 1.04 12.90
CA ILE A 72 -1.60 0.73 11.53
C ILE A 72 -0.32 0.42 10.77
N ILE A 73 -0.30 -0.72 10.10
CA ILE A 73 0.83 -1.14 9.28
C ILE A 73 0.42 -1.20 7.81
N PHE A 74 1.36 -0.87 6.94
CA PHE A 74 1.22 -1.01 5.50
C PHE A 74 2.37 -1.84 4.96
N ARG A 75 2.06 -2.73 4.00
CA ARG A 75 3.02 -3.24 3.02
C ARG A 75 2.52 -2.85 1.64
N LEU A 76 3.30 -2.04 0.92
CA LEU A 76 2.98 -1.54 -0.40
C LEU A 76 3.89 -2.19 -1.42
N THR A 77 3.32 -2.74 -2.49
CA THR A 77 4.07 -3.39 -3.57
C THR A 77 3.52 -2.91 -4.90
N ASN A 78 4.35 -2.33 -5.77
CA ASN A 78 3.94 -1.95 -7.11
C ASN A 78 3.88 -3.19 -8.01
N LEU A 79 2.71 -3.48 -8.57
CA LEU A 79 2.49 -4.65 -9.44
C LEU A 79 2.73 -4.32 -10.91
N SER A 80 3.06 -3.07 -11.24
CA SER A 80 3.06 -2.52 -12.60
C SER A 80 4.24 -1.59 -12.86
N GLU A 81 5.41 -1.85 -12.27
CA GLU A 81 6.64 -1.06 -12.50
C GLU A 81 7.07 -1.03 -13.97
N GLU A 82 6.87 -2.16 -14.66
CA GLU A 82 7.11 -2.26 -16.09
C GLU A 82 6.03 -1.53 -16.88
N LEU A 83 6.44 -0.57 -17.71
CA LEU A 83 5.51 0.28 -18.47
C LEU A 83 4.57 -0.53 -19.37
N VAL A 84 5.04 -1.67 -19.90
CA VAL A 84 4.21 -2.57 -20.71
C VAL A 84 3.08 -3.16 -19.88
N THR A 85 3.38 -3.65 -18.68
CA THR A 85 2.38 -4.17 -17.74
C THR A 85 1.37 -3.10 -17.37
N ALA A 86 1.84 -1.90 -17.02
CA ALA A 86 0.99 -0.76 -16.71
C ALA A 86 0.04 -0.39 -17.88
N LYS A 87 0.51 -0.42 -19.12
CA LYS A 87 -0.31 -0.10 -20.30
C LYS A 87 -1.34 -1.17 -20.65
N VAL A 88 -1.07 -2.44 -20.32
CA VAL A 88 -1.95 -3.57 -20.68
C VAL A 88 -2.95 -3.87 -19.57
N LEU A 89 -2.48 -3.90 -18.33
CA LEU A 89 -3.29 -4.28 -17.17
C LEU A 89 -3.80 -3.08 -16.39
N GLY A 90 -3.24 -1.88 -16.57
CA GLY A 90 -3.45 -0.74 -15.69
C GLY A 90 -2.39 -0.68 -14.59
N ARG A 91 -2.27 0.46 -13.92
CA ARG A 91 -1.28 0.65 -12.84
C ARG A 91 -1.85 0.18 -11.51
N HIS A 92 -1.35 -0.95 -11.03
CA HIS A 92 -1.85 -1.56 -9.81
C HIS A 92 -0.78 -1.64 -8.73
N ALA A 93 -1.21 -1.54 -7.47
CA ALA A 93 -0.39 -1.89 -6.32
C ALA A 93 -1.12 -2.89 -5.44
N GLN A 94 -0.37 -3.84 -4.88
CA GLN A 94 -0.83 -4.58 -3.71
C GLN A 94 -0.63 -3.70 -2.48
N VAL A 95 -1.70 -3.51 -1.73
CA VAL A 95 -1.72 -2.73 -0.50
C VAL A 95 -2.22 -3.64 0.61
N VAL A 96 -1.30 -4.11 1.46
CA VAL A 96 -1.66 -4.80 2.70
C VAL A 96 -1.83 -3.74 3.77
N ILE A 97 -3.01 -3.69 4.37
CA ILE A 97 -3.33 -2.79 5.49
C ILE A 97 -3.57 -3.66 6.71
N GLY A 98 -2.85 -3.38 7.80
CA GLY A 98 -3.04 -4.02 9.08
C GLY A 98 -3.44 -3.04 10.17
N TYR A 99 -4.36 -3.46 11.04
CA TYR A 99 -4.73 -2.77 12.26
C TYR A 99 -4.29 -3.60 13.46
N GLY A 100 -3.63 -2.96 14.43
CA GLY A 100 -3.12 -3.63 15.62
C GLY A 100 -3.50 -2.95 16.92
N GLU A 101 -3.72 -3.77 17.94
CA GLU A 101 -3.97 -3.33 19.31
C GLU A 101 -2.96 -3.93 20.29
N HIS A 102 -2.59 -3.13 21.28
CA HIS A 102 -1.76 -3.58 22.37
C HIS A 102 -2.60 -4.38 23.39
N THR A 103 -2.19 -5.61 23.68
CA THR A 103 -2.88 -6.50 24.62
C THR A 103 -1.90 -7.37 25.40
N GLN A 104 -2.22 -7.68 26.65
CA GLN A 104 -1.41 -8.61 27.48
C GLN A 104 -1.66 -10.08 27.12
N LYS A 105 -2.67 -10.37 26.30
CA LYS A 105 -3.09 -11.73 25.94
C LYS A 105 -2.72 -12.11 24.49
N THR A 106 -1.69 -11.49 23.92
CA THR A 106 -1.28 -11.70 22.52
C THR A 106 -1.10 -13.17 22.16
N GLN A 107 -0.39 -13.92 23.00
CA GLN A 107 -0.07 -15.33 22.72
C GLN A 107 -1.33 -16.20 22.68
N THR A 108 -2.21 -16.08 23.68
CA THR A 108 -3.46 -16.86 23.73
C THR A 108 -4.36 -16.53 22.54
N LEU A 109 -4.53 -15.25 22.21
CA LEU A 109 -5.34 -14.83 21.08
C LEU A 109 -4.78 -15.34 19.75
N PHE A 110 -3.47 -15.21 19.55
CA PHE A 110 -2.80 -15.69 18.35
C PHE A 110 -2.94 -17.21 18.16
N GLU A 111 -2.83 -17.99 19.25
CA GLU A 111 -3.05 -19.43 19.21
C GLU A 111 -4.49 -19.78 18.83
N THR A 112 -5.49 -19.05 19.37
CA THR A 112 -6.89 -19.19 18.97
C THR A 112 -7.08 -18.90 17.48
N PHE A 113 -6.59 -17.76 16.98
CA PHE A 113 -6.68 -17.41 15.57
C PHE A 113 -5.98 -18.43 14.65
N LYS A 114 -4.79 -18.89 15.04
CA LYS A 114 -4.05 -19.89 14.27
C LYS A 114 -4.78 -21.23 14.19
N SER A 115 -5.50 -21.61 15.25
CA SER A 115 -6.32 -22.83 15.26
C SER A 115 -7.52 -22.73 14.31
N GLU A 116 -8.15 -21.56 14.20
CA GLU A 116 -9.24 -21.29 13.25
C GLU A 116 -8.71 -21.25 11.81
N MET A 117 -7.59 -20.56 11.55
CA MET A 117 -7.03 -20.44 10.21
C MET A 117 -6.52 -21.77 9.66
N LYS A 118 -5.98 -22.67 10.50
CA LYS A 118 -5.54 -24.01 10.04
C LYS A 118 -6.69 -24.87 9.50
N SER A 119 -7.95 -24.59 9.82
CA SER A 119 -9.08 -25.32 9.25
C SER A 119 -9.48 -24.83 7.85
N ALA A 120 -9.01 -23.67 7.44
CA ALA A 120 -9.28 -23.06 6.15
C ALA A 120 -7.95 -22.92 5.38
N PHE A 121 -7.71 -23.77 4.38
CA PHE A 121 -6.56 -23.63 3.48
C PHE A 121 -6.65 -22.29 2.72
N LEU A 122 -6.18 -21.20 3.32
CA LEU A 122 -6.27 -19.84 2.80
C LEU A 122 -4.90 -19.38 2.28
N ASP A 123 -4.86 -18.86 1.05
CA ASP A 123 -3.72 -18.10 0.56
C ASP A 123 -3.77 -16.70 1.20
N THR A 124 -2.75 -16.37 1.98
CA THR A 124 -2.67 -15.11 2.73
C THR A 124 -2.47 -13.88 1.83
N ASN A 125 -2.15 -14.09 0.55
CA ASN A 125 -1.96 -13.00 -0.41
C ASN A 125 -3.22 -12.70 -1.25
N GLU A 126 -4.26 -13.53 -1.14
CA GLU A 126 -5.51 -13.33 -1.87
C GLU A 126 -6.22 -12.05 -1.38
N PRO A 127 -6.67 -11.18 -2.31
CA PRO A 127 -7.37 -9.95 -1.92
C PRO A 127 -8.62 -10.22 -1.08
N GLY A 128 -8.77 -9.50 0.02
CA GLY A 128 -9.92 -9.61 0.93
C GLY A 128 -9.81 -10.70 2.00
N VAL A 129 -8.78 -11.55 1.98
CA VAL A 129 -8.52 -12.51 3.05
C VAL A 129 -7.92 -11.78 4.26
N VAL A 130 -8.62 -11.84 5.39
CA VAL A 130 -8.12 -11.31 6.66
C VAL A 130 -7.19 -12.34 7.28
N THR A 131 -5.97 -11.90 7.59
CA THR A 131 -4.96 -12.70 8.28
C THR A 131 -4.60 -12.07 9.61
N VAL A 132 -4.02 -12.86 10.52
CA VAL A 132 -3.67 -12.41 11.87
C VAL A 132 -2.18 -12.63 12.09
N ASP A 133 -1.53 -11.61 12.63
CA ASP A 133 -0.12 -11.66 13.06
C ASP A 133 0.00 -11.15 14.50
N ALA A 134 1.05 -11.52 15.22
CA ALA A 134 1.28 -11.09 16.59
C ALA A 134 2.76 -10.78 16.84
N ASP A 135 3.01 -9.57 17.32
CA ASP A 135 4.28 -9.20 17.93
C ASP A 135 4.16 -9.43 19.45
N VAL A 136 4.47 -10.67 19.86
CA VAL A 136 4.38 -11.09 21.26
C VAL A 136 5.34 -10.28 22.15
N THR A 137 6.49 -9.86 21.62
CA THR A 137 7.50 -9.11 22.38
C THR A 137 7.02 -7.70 22.69
N ALA A 138 6.43 -7.01 21.70
CA ALA A 138 5.89 -5.68 21.89
C ALA A 138 4.45 -5.67 22.44
N GLY A 139 3.81 -6.83 22.59
CA GLY A 139 2.46 -6.96 23.11
C GLY A 139 1.38 -6.53 22.11
N TYR A 140 1.61 -6.67 20.80
CA TYR A 140 0.64 -6.32 19.77
C TYR A 140 0.07 -7.55 19.04
N ILE A 141 -1.23 -7.49 18.75
CA ILE A 141 -1.88 -8.37 17.79
C ILE A 141 -2.38 -7.54 16.61
N TYR A 142 -2.18 -8.03 15.40
CA TYR A 142 -2.57 -7.37 14.16
C TYR A 142 -3.55 -8.23 13.39
N VAL A 143 -4.54 -7.60 12.77
CA VAL A 143 -5.34 -8.19 11.71
C VAL A 143 -5.09 -7.38 10.46
N GLN A 144 -4.85 -8.07 9.34
CA GLN A 144 -4.44 -7.44 8.10
C GLN A 144 -5.17 -8.02 6.91
N VAL A 145 -5.35 -7.21 5.88
CA VAL A 145 -5.98 -7.63 4.63
C VAL A 145 -5.13 -7.16 3.45
N SER A 146 -4.97 -8.05 2.46
CA SER A 146 -4.37 -7.72 1.18
C SER A 146 -5.45 -7.14 0.26
N LEU A 147 -5.17 -6.02 -0.42
CA LEU A 147 -6.05 -5.40 -1.41
C LEU A 147 -5.24 -5.04 -2.66
N ILE A 148 -5.93 -4.89 -3.79
CA ILE A 148 -5.34 -4.35 -5.02
C ILE A 148 -5.92 -2.95 -5.22
N PHE A 149 -5.05 -1.96 -5.28
CA PHE A 149 -5.40 -0.58 -5.56
C PHE A 149 -5.08 -0.28 -7.02
N ASP A 150 -6.06 0.25 -7.74
CA ASP A 150 -5.83 0.93 -9.02
C ASP A 150 -5.25 2.31 -8.74
N LEU A 151 -3.99 2.51 -9.09
CA LEU A 151 -3.24 3.73 -8.81
C LEU A 151 -3.75 4.91 -9.63
N ASP A 152 -4.26 4.67 -10.84
CA ASP A 152 -4.79 5.72 -11.71
C ASP A 152 -6.09 6.33 -11.13
N SER A 153 -6.75 5.63 -10.19
CA SER A 153 -7.90 6.16 -9.44
C SER A 153 -7.49 7.22 -8.40
N TYR A 154 -6.25 7.20 -7.91
CA TYR A 154 -5.77 8.10 -6.84
C TYR A 154 -4.79 9.16 -7.34
N PHE A 155 -4.03 8.87 -8.39
CA PHE A 155 -2.95 9.73 -8.88
C PHE A 155 -3.25 10.20 -10.29
N ARG A 156 -3.34 11.52 -10.45
CA ARG A 156 -3.61 12.17 -11.74
C ARG A 156 -2.30 12.68 -12.36
N GLU A 157 -2.42 13.20 -13.59
CA GLU A 157 -1.33 13.87 -14.27
C GLU A 157 -0.66 14.95 -13.39
N GLY A 158 0.65 15.10 -13.53
CA GLY A 158 1.41 16.08 -12.75
C GLY A 158 1.64 15.70 -11.29
N TYR A 159 1.41 14.43 -10.91
CA TYR A 159 1.57 13.92 -9.54
C TYR A 159 0.54 14.47 -8.54
N ASP A 160 -0.62 14.91 -9.03
CA ASP A 160 -1.74 15.31 -8.18
C ASP A 160 -2.36 14.08 -7.50
N ILE A 161 -2.59 14.16 -6.19
CA ILE A 161 -3.08 13.04 -5.37
C ILE A 161 -4.49 13.36 -4.87
N ASP A 162 -5.45 12.47 -5.16
CA ASP A 162 -6.78 12.51 -4.56
C ASP A 162 -6.75 11.97 -3.12
N TYR A 163 -6.27 12.83 -2.20
CA TYR A 163 -6.17 12.50 -0.79
C TYR A 163 -7.52 12.15 -0.16
N LEU A 164 -8.63 12.71 -0.66
CA LEU A 164 -9.96 12.44 -0.12
C LEU A 164 -10.39 11.01 -0.42
N LEU A 165 -10.22 10.57 -1.66
CA LEU A 165 -10.54 9.21 -2.08
C LEU A 165 -9.61 8.19 -1.40
N LEU A 166 -8.30 8.46 -1.40
CA LEU A 166 -7.30 7.58 -0.79
C LEU A 166 -7.58 7.41 0.71
N ARG A 167 -7.80 8.52 1.43
CA ARG A 167 -8.20 8.50 2.85
C ARG A 167 -9.45 7.69 3.08
N LYS A 168 -10.50 7.90 2.27
CA LYS A 168 -11.77 7.19 2.42
C LYS A 168 -11.58 5.68 2.33
N HIS A 169 -10.80 5.19 1.36
CA HIS A 169 -10.57 3.76 1.18
C HIS A 169 -9.69 3.17 2.29
N ILE A 170 -8.60 3.85 2.66
CA ILE A 170 -7.74 3.40 3.76
C ILE A 170 -8.54 3.34 5.07
N MET A 171 -9.26 4.40 5.43
CA MET A 171 -10.00 4.45 6.69
C MET A 171 -11.17 3.47 6.73
N ALA A 172 -11.85 3.22 5.61
CA ALA A 172 -12.87 2.18 5.54
C ALA A 172 -12.29 0.78 5.85
N THR A 173 -11.09 0.49 5.33
CA THR A 173 -10.38 -0.75 5.63
C THR A 173 -9.98 -0.83 7.09
N VAL A 174 -9.33 0.21 7.62
CA VAL A 174 -8.91 0.28 9.03
C VAL A 174 -10.10 0.10 9.98
N GLN A 175 -11.21 0.81 9.73
CA GLN A 175 -12.42 0.69 10.55
C GLN A 175 -13.00 -0.73 10.53
N SER A 176 -12.96 -1.39 9.37
CA SER A 176 -13.45 -2.77 9.22
C SER A 176 -12.57 -3.76 9.99
N LEU A 177 -11.25 -3.61 9.89
CA LEU A 177 -10.27 -4.41 10.63
C LEU A 177 -10.36 -4.19 12.14
N GLN A 178 -10.53 -2.93 12.57
CA GLN A 178 -10.74 -2.58 13.98
C GLN A 178 -11.98 -3.25 14.55
N LYS A 179 -13.12 -3.20 13.85
CA LYS A 179 -14.34 -3.90 14.26
C LYS A 179 -14.13 -5.40 14.37
N TYR A 180 -13.43 -5.99 13.39
CA TYR A 180 -13.12 -7.42 13.38
C TYR A 180 -12.28 -7.82 14.59
N LEU A 181 -11.15 -7.13 14.83
CA LEU A 181 -10.26 -7.44 15.94
C LEU A 181 -10.95 -7.24 17.30
N ARG A 182 -11.59 -6.08 17.52
CA ARG A 182 -12.30 -5.80 18.79
C ARG A 182 -13.45 -6.77 19.06
N GLY A 183 -14.19 -7.17 18.02
CA GLY A 183 -15.23 -8.17 18.14
C GLY A 183 -14.70 -9.51 18.65
N ARG A 184 -13.46 -9.86 18.32
CA ARG A 184 -12.78 -11.07 18.78
C ARG A 184 -12.10 -10.91 20.13
N LEU A 185 -11.64 -9.72 20.49
CA LEU A 185 -11.05 -9.42 21.81
C LEU A 185 -12.09 -9.44 22.94
N ASN A 186 -13.33 -9.08 22.62
CA ASN A 186 -14.44 -8.98 23.57
C ASN A 186 -15.35 -10.23 23.61
N ALA A 187 -15.08 -11.23 22.76
CA ALA A 187 -15.79 -12.52 22.73
C ALA A 187 -15.13 -13.52 23.69
#